data_AF-A0A2E2HEQ0-F1
#
_entry.id   AF-A0A2E2HEQ0-F1
#
_cell.length_a   1.000
_cell.length_b   1.000
_cell.length_c   1.000
_cell.angle_alpha   90.00
_cell.angle_beta   90.00
_cell.angle_gamma   90.00
#
_symmetry.space_group_name_H-M   'P 1'
#
loop_
_entity.id
_entity.type
_entity.pdbx_description
1 polymer ?
#
loop_
_entity_poly.entity_id
_entity_poly.type
_entity_poly.pdbx_seq_one_letter_code
_entity_poly.pdbx_strand_id
1 'polypeptide(L)'
;MAKAKIEGLISELHERLAGDESSPQQELLLAQLQSQLDSWEGAQPADGDIKSLAEELFDEIEEKHPKAARVALEIIETMGHLGL
;
A
#
# COMPACT_ATOMS: atom_id res chain seq x y z
N MET A 1 -12.86 6.27 9.53
CA MET A 1 -12.81 6.70 8.12
C MET A 1 -11.94 5.69 7.38
N ALA A 2 -12.32 5.26 6.19
CA ALA A 2 -11.57 4.21 5.49
C ALA A 2 -10.14 4.63 5.09
N LYS A 3 -9.93 5.92 4.80
CA LYS A 3 -8.60 6.54 4.62
C LYS A 3 -7.65 6.22 5.79
N ALA A 4 -8.10 6.51 7.01
CA ALA A 4 -7.33 6.26 8.22
C ALA A 4 -7.00 4.77 8.46
N LYS A 5 -7.83 3.85 7.95
CA LYS A 5 -7.50 2.42 7.97
C LYS A 5 -6.33 2.13 7.03
N ILE A 6 -6.37 2.66 5.81
CA ILE A 6 -5.29 2.48 4.83
C ILE A 6 -3.99 3.13 5.36
N GLU A 7 -4.04 4.33 5.94
CA GLU A 7 -2.87 4.99 6.56
C GLU A 7 -2.21 4.12 7.64
N GLY A 8 -3.02 3.46 8.47
CA GLY A 8 -2.53 2.53 9.48
C GLY A 8 -1.85 1.30 8.87
N LEU A 9 -2.42 0.75 7.80
CA LEU A 9 -1.84 -0.40 7.09
C LEU A 9 -0.52 -0.02 6.37
N ILE A 10 -0.41 1.17 5.79
CA ILE A 10 0.84 1.65 5.19
C ILE A 10 1.93 1.79 6.26
N SER A 11 1.58 2.34 7.42
CA SER A 11 2.50 2.46 8.56
C SER A 11 3.01 1.09 9.03
N GLU A 12 2.11 0.12 9.17
CA GLU A 12 2.45 -1.26 9.53
C GLU A 12 3.32 -1.94 8.46
N LEU A 13 3.03 -1.70 7.18
CA LEU A 13 3.82 -2.24 6.08
C LEU A 13 5.25 -1.70 6.10
N HIS A 14 5.42 -0.40 6.33
CA HIS A 14 6.72 0.24 6.47
C HIS A 14 7.51 -0.31 7.67
N GLU A 15 6.87 -0.50 8.83
CA GLU A 15 7.53 -1.11 10.00
C GLU A 15 8.01 -2.53 9.73
N ARG A 16 7.21 -3.34 9.01
CA ARG A 16 7.57 -4.72 8.65
C ARG A 16 8.74 -4.77 7.68
N LEU A 17 8.81 -3.84 6.73
CA LEU A 17 9.87 -3.78 5.73
C LEU A 17 11.18 -3.20 6.30
N ALA A 18 11.10 -2.22 7.22
CA ALA A 18 12.26 -1.68 7.91
C ALA A 18 13.01 -2.72 8.75
N GLY A 19 12.32 -3.77 9.22
CA GLY A 19 12.90 -4.89 9.96
C GLY A 19 13.68 -5.89 9.11
N ASP A 20 13.59 -5.82 7.78
CA ASP A 20 13.97 -6.89 6.84
C ASP A 20 14.84 -6.38 5.68
N GLU A 21 15.47 -5.20 5.83
CA GLU A 21 16.24 -4.46 4.80
C GLU A 21 15.43 -4.19 3.51
N SER A 22 14.53 -3.20 3.57
CA SER A 22 13.77 -2.74 2.40
C SER A 22 14.66 -2.34 1.22
N SER A 23 14.21 -2.66 0.01
CA SER A 23 14.87 -2.19 -1.21
C SER A 23 14.53 -0.72 -1.48
N PRO A 24 15.39 0.03 -2.20
CA PRO A 24 15.07 1.40 -2.61
C PRO A 24 13.77 1.51 -3.42
N GLN A 25 13.42 0.46 -4.17
CA GLN A 25 12.17 0.40 -4.93
C GLN A 25 10.96 0.23 -4.01
N GLN A 26 11.05 -0.62 -2.97
CA GLN A 26 9.99 -0.80 -1.98
C GLN A 26 9.74 0.50 -1.19
N GLU A 27 10.80 1.22 -0.80
CA GLU A 27 10.69 2.53 -0.14
C GLU A 27 10.03 3.57 -1.05
N LEU A 28 10.39 3.58 -2.34
CA LEU A 28 9.81 4.48 -3.32
C LEU A 28 8.31 4.18 -3.54
N LEU A 29 7.93 2.91 -3.66
CA LEU A 29 6.54 2.50 -3.81
C LEU A 29 5.71 2.85 -2.56
N LEU A 30 6.24 2.63 -1.36
CA LEU A 30 5.61 3.05 -0.10
C LEU A 30 5.39 4.57 -0.04
N ALA A 31 6.40 5.36 -0.40
CA ALA A 31 6.29 6.81 -0.39
C ALA A 31 5.25 7.32 -1.40
N GLN A 32 5.19 6.72 -2.59
CA GLN A 32 4.17 7.02 -3.59
C GLN A 32 2.76 6.66 -3.09
N LEU A 33 2.62 5.47 -2.49
CA LEU A 33 1.35 5.01 -1.93
C LEU A 33 0.82 5.96 -0.85
N GLN A 34 1.68 6.40 0.07
CA GLN A 34 1.34 7.39 1.10
C GLN A 34 0.97 8.74 0.48
N SER A 35 1.75 9.23 -0.48
CA SER A 35 1.49 10.51 -1.15
C SER A 35 0.16 10.52 -1.91
N GLN A 36 -0.19 9.41 -2.57
CA GLN A 36 -1.47 9.29 -3.26
C GLN A 36 -2.64 9.22 -2.27
N LEU A 37 -2.48 8.49 -1.17
CA LEU A 37 -3.48 8.44 -0.11
C LEU A 37 -3.69 9.81 0.53
N ASP A 38 -2.63 10.56 0.80
CA ASP A 38 -2.72 11.90 1.40
C ASP A 38 -3.48 12.85 0.48
N SER A 39 -3.23 12.77 -0.82
CA SER A 39 -3.89 13.56 -1.88
C SER A 39 -5.33 13.13 -2.17
N TRP A 40 -5.78 12.01 -1.58
CA TRP A 40 -7.13 11.49 -1.77
C TRP A 40 -8.15 12.32 -0.97
N GLU A 41 -9.02 13.07 -1.67
CA GLU A 41 -10.11 13.88 -1.11
C GLU A 41 -11.52 13.28 -1.28
N GLY A 42 -11.66 12.10 -1.90
CA GLY A 42 -12.96 11.49 -2.23
C GLY A 42 -12.87 10.58 -3.46
N ALA A 43 -13.99 10.03 -3.95
CA ALA A 43 -14.00 9.00 -5.01
C ALA A 43 -13.00 9.29 -6.16
N GLN A 44 -11.88 8.56 -6.19
CA GLN A 44 -10.86 8.62 -7.24
C GLN A 44 -11.23 7.64 -8.37
N PRO A 45 -10.70 7.83 -9.59
CA PRO A 45 -11.22 7.19 -10.79
C PRO A 45 -11.00 5.67 -10.77
N ALA A 46 -11.90 4.95 -11.45
CA ALA A 46 -11.98 3.49 -11.51
C ALA A 46 -10.74 2.76 -12.07
N ASP A 47 -9.75 3.50 -12.58
CA ASP A 47 -8.50 2.97 -13.14
C ASP A 47 -7.28 3.13 -12.19
N GLY A 48 -7.52 3.45 -10.91
CA GLY A 48 -6.73 3.02 -9.75
C GLY A 48 -5.20 3.16 -9.80
N ASP A 49 -4.66 4.37 -9.89
CA ASP A 49 -3.21 4.63 -9.79
C ASP A 49 -2.64 4.22 -8.41
N ILE A 50 -3.42 4.45 -7.34
CA ILE A 50 -3.06 4.04 -5.96
C ILE A 50 -3.15 2.53 -5.75
N LYS A 51 -4.11 1.88 -6.42
CA LYS A 51 -4.30 0.44 -6.34
C LYS A 51 -3.21 -0.30 -7.11
N SER A 52 -2.85 0.21 -8.28
CA SER A 52 -1.73 -0.30 -9.07
C SER A 52 -0.41 -0.22 -8.30
N LEU A 53 -0.17 0.87 -7.58
CA LEU A 53 1.00 1.00 -6.69
C LEU A 53 0.99 -0.04 -5.54
N ALA A 54 -0.19 -0.32 -4.96
CA ALA A 54 -0.31 -1.32 -3.91
C ALA A 54 -0.09 -2.75 -4.45
N GLU A 55 -0.56 -3.02 -5.68
CA GLU A 55 -0.35 -4.28 -6.39
C GLU A 55 1.13 -4.48 -6.76
N GLU A 56 1.79 -3.45 -7.31
CA GLU A 56 3.22 -3.50 -7.62
C GLU A 56 4.08 -3.71 -6.35
N LEU A 57 3.72 -3.03 -5.25
CA LEU A 57 4.40 -3.24 -3.98
C LEU A 57 4.14 -4.64 -3.41
N PHE A 58 2.95 -5.20 -3.60
CA PHE A 58 2.64 -6.57 -3.20
C PHE A 58 3.50 -7.58 -3.96
N ASP A 59 3.59 -7.46 -5.29
CA ASP A 59 4.37 -8.35 -6.14
C ASP A 59 5.87 -8.32 -5.77
N GLU A 60 6.41 -7.14 -5.46
CA GLU A 60 7.81 -6.95 -5.04
C GLU A 60 8.15 -7.63 -3.70
N ILE A 61 7.16 -7.81 -2.81
CA ILE A 61 7.38 -8.31 -1.45
C ILE A 61 6.79 -9.70 -1.18
N GLU A 62 5.94 -10.24 -2.07
CA GLU A 62 5.26 -11.53 -1.89
C GLU A 62 6.26 -12.69 -1.66
N GLU A 63 7.32 -12.76 -2.46
CA GLU A 63 8.28 -13.86 -2.38
C GLU A 63 9.22 -13.75 -1.18
N LYS A 64 9.63 -12.53 -0.83
CA LYS A 64 10.70 -12.28 0.15
C LYS A 64 10.19 -11.95 1.55
N HIS A 65 9.03 -11.31 1.64
CA HIS A 65 8.48 -10.79 2.89
C HIS A 65 6.99 -11.17 3.01
N PRO A 66 6.66 -12.47 3.20
CA PRO A 66 5.27 -12.95 3.18
C PRO A 66 4.38 -12.28 4.24
N LYS A 67 4.96 -11.83 5.35
CA LYS A 67 4.25 -11.05 6.37
C LYS A 67 3.93 -9.64 5.90
N ALA A 68 4.86 -8.97 5.22
CA ALA A 68 4.63 -7.64 4.64
C ALA A 68 3.62 -7.73 3.49
N ALA A 69 3.74 -8.75 2.64
CA ALA A 69 2.80 -9.04 1.56
C ALA A 69 1.35 -9.15 2.04
N ARG A 70 1.11 -9.79 3.20
CA ARG A 70 -0.24 -9.86 3.77
C ARG A 70 -0.83 -8.48 4.10
N VAL A 71 0.00 -7.54 4.55
CA VAL A 71 -0.44 -6.16 4.84
C VAL A 71 -0.73 -5.40 3.55
N ALA A 72 0.14 -5.53 2.53
CA ALA A 72 -0.11 -4.95 1.20
C ALA A 72 -1.41 -5.48 0.58
N LEU A 73 -1.69 -6.77 0.73
CA LEU A 73 -2.96 -7.35 0.28
C LEU A 73 -4.17 -6.76 1.03
N GLU A 74 -4.06 -6.52 2.34
CA GLU A 74 -5.15 -5.88 3.10
C GLU A 74 -5.38 -4.43 2.66
N ILE A 75 -4.33 -3.73 2.21
CA ILE A 75 -4.44 -2.40 1.59
C ILE A 75 -5.28 -2.49 0.32
N ILE A 76 -4.96 -3.41 -0.59
CA ILE A 76 -5.68 -3.63 -1.86
C ILE A 76 -7.14 -4.02 -1.60
N GLU A 77 -7.39 -4.95 -0.68
CA GLU A 77 -8.75 -5.36 -0.30
C GLU A 77 -9.56 -4.19 0.29
N THR A 78 -8.92 -3.37 1.14
CA THR A 78 -9.56 -2.20 1.74
C THR A 78 -9.89 -1.14 0.68
N MET A 79 -9.00 -0.92 -0.30
CA MET A 79 -9.25 -0.05 -1.45
C MET A 79 -10.44 -0.55 -2.30
N GLY A 80 -10.48 -1.84 -2.61
CA GLY A 80 -11.57 -2.43 -3.38
C GLY A 80 -12.94 -2.28 -2.74
N HIS A 81 -13.04 -2.37 -1.40
CA HIS A 81 -14.28 -2.10 -0.67
C HIS A 81 -14.75 -0.64 -0.75
N LEU A 82 -13.86 0.29 -1.11
CA LEU A 82 -14.17 1.73 -1.26
C LEU A 82 -14.50 2.11 -2.70
N GLY A 83 -14.42 1.17 -3.64
CA GLY A 83 -14.55 1.44 -5.06
C GLY A 83 -13.31 2.13 -5.66
N LEU A 84 -12.14 1.93 -5.04
CA LEU A 84 -10.82 2.33 -5.53
C LEU A 84 -10.12 1.17 -6.27
#